data_AF-A0A3D2PXF3-F1
#
_entry.id   AF-A0A3D2PXF3-F1
#
_cell.length_a   1.000
_cell.length_b   1.000
_cell.length_c   1.000
_cell.angle_alpha   90.00
_cell.angle_beta   90.00
_cell.angle_gamma   90.00
#
_symmetry.space_group_name_H-M   'P 1'
#
loop_
_entity.id
_entity.type
_entity.pdbx_description
1 polymer ?
#
loop_
_entity_poly.entity_id
_entity_poly.type
_entity_poly.pdbx_seq_one_letter_code
_entity_poly.pdbx_strand_id
1 'polypeptide(L)'
;MYKAEELCGLSVKPKINDIDLNVLQDYYRKFLNPFIYQYDITEDEKQSSIQLRFDEENFCHLLGIESIVKYSVSKKDIHNYKGQSGWNFIQSTGLSFNDLKKMNKSKFRSIKAKFVYFYLMPDIIENPIAVNFENKNVDPPTKIDCDILFYTKNENAIVHLGIKEDETLGYYIPKTFLLRKLERMEPMFT
;
A
#
# COMPACT_ATOMS: atom_id res chain seq x y z
N MET A 1 19.58 -5.70 -6.72
CA MET A 1 18.15 -5.33 -6.66
C MET A 1 17.38 -6.62 -6.51
N TYR A 2 16.43 -6.69 -5.58
CA TYR A 2 15.58 -7.84 -5.34
C TYR A 2 14.67 -8.11 -6.54
N LYS A 3 14.31 -9.38 -6.72
CA LYS A 3 13.19 -9.85 -7.52
C LYS A 3 11.91 -9.88 -6.69
N ALA A 4 10.77 -9.98 -7.36
CA ALA A 4 9.47 -10.06 -6.72
C ALA A 4 9.38 -11.24 -5.73
N GLU A 5 9.87 -12.41 -6.11
CA GLU A 5 9.88 -13.63 -5.31
C GLU A 5 10.71 -13.47 -4.03
N GLU A 6 11.87 -12.82 -4.15
CA GLU A 6 12.74 -12.53 -3.01
C GLU A 6 12.07 -11.56 -2.05
N LEU A 7 11.32 -10.58 -2.58
CA LEU A 7 10.59 -9.60 -1.77
C LEU A 7 9.51 -10.26 -0.90
N CYS A 8 8.80 -11.26 -1.43
CA CYS A 8 7.72 -11.96 -0.75
C CYS A 8 8.18 -12.75 0.48
N GLY A 9 9.40 -13.28 0.45
CA GLY A 9 9.97 -14.03 1.58
C GLY A 9 10.79 -13.20 2.56
N LEU A 10 10.78 -11.87 2.48
CA LEU A 10 11.62 -11.03 3.34
C LEU A 10 11.11 -11.02 4.79
N SER A 11 11.96 -11.47 5.70
CA SER A 11 11.80 -11.22 7.15
C SER A 11 12.42 -9.89 7.59
N VAL A 12 13.26 -9.29 6.74
CA VAL A 12 13.99 -8.05 7.03
C VAL A 12 13.69 -7.01 5.97
N LYS A 13 13.37 -5.80 6.44
CA LYS A 13 13.08 -4.64 5.59
C LYS A 13 14.20 -4.37 4.57
N PRO A 14 13.89 -4.30 3.25
CA PRO A 14 14.87 -3.98 2.22
C PRO A 14 15.33 -2.51 2.29
N LYS A 15 16.53 -2.20 1.77
CA LYS A 15 16.92 -0.80 1.55
C LYS A 15 16.25 -0.31 0.27
N ILE A 16 16.06 1.00 0.17
CA ILE A 16 15.44 1.60 -1.02
C ILE A 16 16.25 1.36 -2.31
N ASN A 17 17.56 1.21 -2.21
CA ASN A 17 18.41 0.94 -3.38
C ASN A 17 18.36 -0.54 -3.81
N ASP A 18 17.77 -1.41 -2.98
CA ASP A 18 17.61 -2.82 -3.28
C ASP A 18 16.30 -3.09 -4.05
N ILE A 19 15.44 -2.09 -4.22
CA ILE A 19 14.11 -2.21 -4.84
C ILE A 19 13.86 -1.07 -5.84
N ASP A 20 12.95 -1.28 -6.79
CA ASP A 20 12.47 -0.24 -7.70
C ASP A 20 10.98 -0.44 -8.03
N LEU A 21 10.36 0.50 -8.75
CA LEU A 21 8.94 0.45 -9.12
C LEU A 21 8.56 -0.83 -9.86
N ASN A 22 9.37 -1.26 -10.84
CA ASN A 22 9.10 -2.48 -11.61
C ASN A 22 9.10 -3.73 -10.71
N VAL A 23 9.99 -3.78 -9.70
CA VAL A 23 10.02 -4.89 -8.73
C VAL A 23 8.75 -4.91 -7.89
N LEU A 24 8.30 -3.76 -7.41
CA LEU A 24 7.04 -3.66 -6.66
C LEU A 24 5.82 -4.00 -7.53
N GLN A 25 5.86 -3.65 -8.82
CA GLN A 25 4.80 -3.97 -9.76
C GLN A 25 4.72 -5.46 -10.05
N ASP A 26 5.86 -6.11 -10.28
CA ASP A 26 5.93 -7.56 -10.49
C ASP A 26 5.53 -8.32 -9.23
N TYR A 27 5.91 -7.81 -8.06
CA TYR A 27 5.45 -8.33 -6.77
C TYR A 27 3.92 -8.25 -6.65
N TYR A 28 3.33 -7.09 -6.93
CA TYR A 28 1.89 -6.89 -6.92
C TYR A 28 1.18 -7.85 -7.87
N ARG A 29 1.68 -7.97 -9.11
CA ARG A 29 1.12 -8.84 -10.15
C ARG A 29 1.19 -10.32 -9.78
N LYS A 30 2.23 -10.76 -9.07
CA LYS A 30 2.44 -12.18 -8.75
C LYS A 30 1.76 -12.61 -7.46
N PHE A 31 1.77 -11.75 -6.44
CA PHE A 31 1.42 -12.13 -5.08
C PHE A 31 0.15 -11.48 -4.54
N LEU A 32 -0.39 -10.46 -5.20
CA LEU A 32 -1.57 -9.74 -4.71
C LEU A 32 -2.74 -9.80 -5.71
N ASN A 33 -2.52 -9.32 -6.93
CA ASN A 33 -3.56 -9.17 -7.95
C ASN A 33 -4.28 -10.48 -8.37
N PRO A 34 -3.61 -11.64 -8.48
CA PRO A 34 -4.27 -12.87 -8.94
C PRO A 34 -5.26 -13.48 -7.93
N PHE A 35 -5.24 -13.00 -6.68
CA PHE A 35 -5.95 -13.63 -5.58
C PHE A 35 -7.22 -12.88 -5.21
N ILE A 36 -8.23 -13.63 -4.80
CA ILE A 36 -9.42 -13.12 -4.11
C ILE A 36 -9.27 -13.50 -2.64
N TYR A 37 -9.15 -12.51 -1.78
CA TYR A 37 -9.02 -12.74 -0.34
C TYR A 37 -10.41 -12.68 0.29
N GLN A 38 -10.92 -13.83 0.72
CA GLN A 38 -12.21 -13.92 1.38
C GLN A 38 -12.04 -13.90 2.90
N TYR A 39 -12.81 -13.04 3.57
CA TYR A 39 -12.87 -12.96 5.03
C TYR A 39 -14.28 -13.22 5.50
N ASP A 40 -14.43 -14.19 6.39
CA ASP A 40 -15.69 -14.44 7.07
C ASP A 40 -15.70 -13.66 8.39
N ILE A 41 -16.73 -12.83 8.57
CA ILE A 41 -16.89 -11.93 9.72
C ILE A 41 -18.04 -12.46 10.56
N THR A 42 -17.81 -12.56 11.87
CA THR A 42 -18.86 -12.91 12.84
C THR A 42 -19.02 -11.76 13.84
N GLU A 43 -20.21 -11.17 13.88
CA GLU A 43 -20.57 -10.09 14.80
C GLU A 43 -21.97 -10.38 15.38
N ASP A 44 -22.09 -10.49 16.71
CA ASP A 44 -23.36 -10.73 17.41
C ASP A 44 -24.25 -11.80 16.75
N GLU A 45 -23.67 -12.99 16.50
CA GLU A 45 -24.30 -14.14 15.84
C GLU A 45 -24.64 -13.97 14.34
N LYS A 46 -24.40 -12.79 13.76
CA LYS A 46 -24.51 -12.57 12.32
C LYS A 46 -23.21 -12.97 11.64
N GLN A 47 -23.35 -13.73 10.56
CA GLN A 47 -22.25 -14.05 9.66
C GLN A 47 -22.37 -13.22 8.39
N SER A 48 -21.26 -12.63 8.00
CA SER A 48 -21.09 -11.99 6.69
C SER A 48 -19.74 -12.38 6.11
N SER A 49 -19.55 -12.12 4.83
CA SER A 49 -18.28 -12.35 4.16
C SER A 49 -17.95 -11.17 3.28
N ILE A 50 -16.68 -10.79 3.25
CA ILE A 50 -16.18 -9.78 2.31
C ILE A 50 -15.12 -10.39 1.41
N GLN A 51 -15.01 -9.87 0.19
CA GLN A 51 -13.92 -10.18 -0.72
C GLN A 51 -13.04 -8.96 -0.91
N LEU A 52 -11.74 -9.09 -0.69
CA LEU A 52 -10.74 -8.07 -1.01
C LEU A 52 -9.98 -8.48 -2.28
N ARG A 53 -9.85 -7.54 -3.22
CA ARG A 53 -9.10 -7.72 -4.46
C ARG A 53 -8.11 -6.59 -4.66
N PHE A 54 -7.03 -6.89 -5.37
CA PHE A 54 -5.91 -5.98 -5.61
C PHE A 54 -5.82 -5.67 -7.11
N ASP A 55 -6.65 -4.77 -7.60
CA ASP A 55 -6.67 -4.45 -9.03
C ASP A 55 -5.46 -3.62 -9.46
N GLU A 56 -4.99 -3.84 -10.68
CA GLU A 56 -3.81 -3.14 -11.22
C GLU A 56 -3.93 -1.62 -11.12
N GLU A 57 -5.15 -1.09 -11.31
CA GLU A 57 -5.44 0.34 -11.21
C GLU A 57 -5.21 0.94 -9.81
N ASN A 58 -5.26 0.13 -8.75
CA ASN A 58 -5.05 0.61 -7.39
C ASN A 58 -3.57 0.73 -7.04
N PHE A 59 -2.67 0.04 -7.75
CA PHE A 59 -1.23 -0.02 -7.44
C PHE A 59 -0.59 1.36 -7.26
N CYS A 60 -0.76 2.24 -8.25
CA CYS A 60 -0.18 3.60 -8.24
C CYS A 60 -0.72 4.44 -7.08
N HIS A 61 -2.00 4.24 -6.74
CA HIS A 61 -2.64 4.96 -5.65
C HIS A 61 -2.09 4.52 -4.29
N LEU A 62 -1.97 3.20 -4.06
CA LEU A 62 -1.41 2.65 -2.82
C LEU A 62 0.01 3.15 -2.55
N LEU A 63 0.84 3.14 -3.59
CA LEU A 63 2.21 3.65 -3.55
C LEU A 63 2.30 5.18 -3.49
N GLY A 64 1.20 5.90 -3.72
CA GLY A 64 1.15 7.35 -3.67
C GLY A 64 1.91 8.05 -4.80
N ILE A 65 2.02 7.42 -5.97
CA ILE A 65 2.84 7.91 -7.10
C ILE A 65 2.35 9.28 -7.57
N GLU A 66 1.04 9.44 -7.80
CA GLU A 66 0.44 10.73 -8.19
C GLU A 66 0.83 11.85 -7.21
N SER A 67 0.89 11.57 -5.91
CA SER A 67 1.21 12.58 -4.89
C SER A 67 2.64 13.11 -4.97
N ILE A 68 3.58 12.36 -5.55
CA ILE A 68 4.96 12.79 -5.78
C ILE A 68 4.99 13.78 -6.95
N VAL A 69 4.32 13.42 -8.04
CA VAL A 69 4.41 14.13 -9.31
C VAL A 69 3.40 15.27 -9.42
N LYS A 70 2.44 15.34 -8.50
CA LYS A 70 1.48 16.44 -8.39
C LYS A 70 2.28 17.75 -8.33
N TYR A 71 2.14 18.58 -9.35
CA TYR A 71 2.87 19.85 -9.60
C TYR A 71 4.27 19.75 -10.23
N SER A 72 4.81 18.55 -10.45
CA SER A 72 6.07 18.33 -11.19
C SER A 72 5.84 17.95 -12.65
N VAL A 73 4.61 17.61 -13.04
CA VAL A 73 4.20 17.30 -14.41
C VAL A 73 3.00 18.14 -14.82
N SER A 74 2.74 18.22 -16.13
CA SER A 74 1.58 18.95 -16.64
C SER A 74 0.28 18.30 -16.14
N LYS A 75 -0.81 19.09 -16.04
CA LYS A 75 -2.14 18.56 -15.71
C LYS A 75 -2.60 17.47 -16.69
N LYS A 76 -2.17 17.58 -17.96
CA LYS A 76 -2.49 16.59 -18.99
C LYS A 76 -1.78 15.28 -18.73
N ASP A 77 -0.55 15.30 -18.22
CA ASP A 77 0.27 14.09 -18.03
C ASP A 77 0.04 13.40 -16.68
N ILE A 78 -0.72 14.00 -15.76
CA ILE A 78 -0.96 13.44 -14.42
C ILE A 78 -1.60 12.04 -14.47
N HIS A 79 -2.38 11.75 -15.51
CA HIS A 79 -3.02 10.45 -15.69
C HIS A 79 -2.01 9.30 -15.85
N ASN A 80 -0.79 9.58 -16.33
CA ASN A 80 0.30 8.59 -16.44
C ASN A 80 0.85 8.12 -15.09
N TYR A 81 0.31 8.59 -13.97
CA TYR A 81 0.81 8.29 -12.62
C TYR A 81 -0.30 7.80 -11.67
N LYS A 82 -1.46 7.40 -12.22
CA LYS A 82 -2.61 6.87 -11.46
C LYS A 82 -3.43 5.89 -12.30
N GLY A 83 -4.20 5.04 -11.62
CA GLY A 83 -5.10 4.09 -12.28
C GLY A 83 -4.37 3.13 -13.22
N GLN A 84 -5.13 2.54 -14.15
CA GLN A 84 -4.61 1.63 -15.17
C GLN A 84 -3.55 2.31 -16.07
N SER A 85 -3.74 3.58 -16.42
CA SER A 85 -2.77 4.34 -17.21
C SER A 85 -1.41 4.41 -16.52
N GLY A 86 -1.39 4.64 -15.20
CA GLY A 86 -0.16 4.64 -14.42
C GLY A 86 0.52 3.28 -14.37
N TRP A 87 -0.25 2.20 -14.21
CA TRP A 87 0.28 0.83 -14.26
C TRP A 87 0.98 0.55 -15.60
N ASN A 88 0.31 0.83 -16.71
CA ASN A 88 0.84 0.63 -18.06
C ASN A 88 2.04 1.56 -18.35
N PHE A 89 2.03 2.78 -17.81
CA PHE A 89 3.11 3.74 -18.00
C PHE A 89 4.41 3.28 -17.36
N ILE A 90 4.35 2.68 -16.16
CA ILE A 90 5.52 2.09 -15.49
C ILE A 90 6.14 0.99 -16.37
N GLN A 91 5.32 0.08 -16.90
CA GLN A 91 5.78 -1.03 -17.75
C GLN A 91 6.42 -0.55 -19.06
N SER A 92 5.77 0.42 -19.73
CA SER A 92 6.17 0.86 -21.07
C SER A 92 7.36 1.81 -21.07
N THR A 93 7.54 2.60 -20.01
CA THR A 93 8.63 3.60 -19.95
C THR A 93 9.79 3.19 -19.06
N GLY A 94 9.60 2.21 -18.18
CA GLY A 94 10.58 1.86 -17.16
C GLY A 94 10.74 2.94 -16.09
N LEU A 95 9.67 3.67 -15.78
CA LEU A 95 9.65 4.71 -14.74
C LEU A 95 10.27 4.15 -13.44
N SER A 96 11.32 4.82 -12.95
CA SER A 96 12.06 4.38 -11.76
C SER A 96 11.85 5.30 -10.55
N PHE A 97 12.26 4.83 -9.38
CA PHE A 97 12.38 5.67 -8.19
C PHE A 97 13.33 6.85 -8.38
N ASN A 98 14.37 6.70 -9.22
CA ASN A 98 15.27 7.82 -9.51
C ASN A 98 14.55 8.92 -10.29
N ASP A 99 13.66 8.57 -11.21
CA ASP A 99 12.86 9.55 -11.96
C ASP A 99 11.87 10.27 -11.05
N LEU A 100 11.13 9.52 -10.22
CA LEU A 100 10.23 10.10 -9.22
C LEU A 100 10.97 11.04 -8.25
N LYS A 101 12.19 10.66 -7.83
CA LYS A 101 13.04 11.46 -6.95
C LYS A 101 13.55 12.73 -7.65
N LYS A 102 13.85 12.69 -8.95
CA LYS A 102 14.22 13.87 -9.74
C LYS A 102 13.05 14.82 -9.89
N MET A 103 11.83 14.30 -10.08
CA MET A 103 10.61 15.11 -10.18
C MET A 103 10.25 15.81 -8.88
N ASN A 104 10.34 15.10 -7.74
CA ASN A 104 10.06 15.70 -6.42
C ASN A 104 10.75 14.95 -5.28
N LYS A 105 11.98 15.35 -4.95
CA LYS A 105 12.79 14.74 -3.89
C LYS A 105 12.12 14.77 -2.51
N SER A 106 11.41 15.86 -2.18
CA SER A 106 10.77 16.03 -0.88
C SER A 106 9.60 15.06 -0.70
N LYS A 107 8.69 15.03 -1.68
CA LYS A 107 7.53 14.11 -1.65
C LYS A 107 7.95 12.65 -1.76
N PHE A 108 8.94 12.35 -2.60
CA PHE A 108 9.53 11.01 -2.65
C PHE A 108 10.03 10.58 -1.26
N ARG A 109 10.76 11.45 -0.54
CA ARG A 109 11.24 11.16 0.81
C ARG A 109 10.11 10.91 1.80
N SER A 110 9.02 11.70 1.74
CA SER A 110 7.90 11.55 2.67
C SER A 110 7.14 10.24 2.49
N ILE A 111 7.06 9.69 1.27
CA ILE A 111 6.33 8.44 1.01
C ILE A 111 7.22 7.22 0.85
N LYS A 112 8.55 7.38 0.87
CA LYS A 112 9.56 6.31 0.76
C LYS A 112 9.27 5.10 1.64
N ALA A 113 8.68 5.32 2.82
CA ALA A 113 8.30 4.24 3.74
C ALA A 113 7.34 3.24 3.07
N LYS A 114 6.38 3.71 2.26
CA LYS A 114 5.45 2.84 1.54
C LYS A 114 6.17 1.84 0.65
N PHE A 115 7.20 2.29 -0.08
CA PHE A 115 7.97 1.42 -0.98
C PHE A 115 8.72 0.32 -0.23
N VAL A 116 9.45 0.70 0.83
CA VAL A 116 10.35 -0.24 1.53
C VAL A 116 9.62 -1.21 2.47
N TYR A 117 8.37 -0.94 2.82
CA TYR A 117 7.55 -1.82 3.66
C TYR A 117 6.42 -2.50 2.88
N PHE A 118 6.36 -2.31 1.55
CA PHE A 118 5.35 -2.95 0.70
C PHE A 118 5.42 -4.47 0.73
N TYR A 119 6.59 -5.03 1.07
CA TYR A 119 6.81 -6.48 1.23
C TYR A 119 5.95 -7.11 2.33
N LEU A 120 5.42 -6.33 3.27
CA LEU A 120 4.57 -6.81 4.36
C LEU A 120 3.10 -6.97 3.95
N MET A 121 2.77 -6.80 2.67
CA MET A 121 1.37 -6.84 2.23
C MET A 121 0.71 -8.22 2.45
N PRO A 122 1.37 -9.37 2.19
CA PRO A 122 0.84 -10.69 2.53
C PRO A 122 0.55 -10.82 4.03
N ASP A 123 1.47 -10.40 4.90
CA ASP A 123 1.29 -10.49 6.35
C ASP A 123 0.02 -9.77 6.84
N ILE A 124 -0.26 -8.58 6.31
CA ILE A 124 -1.46 -7.80 6.69
C ILE A 124 -2.74 -8.35 6.06
N ILE A 125 -2.66 -9.07 4.94
CA ILE A 125 -3.82 -9.62 4.25
C ILE A 125 -4.18 -11.00 4.82
N GLU A 126 -3.20 -11.86 5.10
CA GLU A 126 -3.47 -13.24 5.52
C GLU A 126 -3.99 -13.32 6.96
N ASN A 127 -3.48 -12.47 7.85
CA ASN A 127 -3.85 -12.48 9.27
C ASN A 127 -4.05 -11.05 9.83
N PRO A 128 -5.00 -10.26 9.29
CA PRO A 128 -5.24 -8.90 9.76
C PRO A 128 -5.84 -8.90 11.17
N ILE A 129 -5.47 -7.90 11.96
CA ILE A 129 -6.42 -7.36 12.93
C ILE A 129 -7.24 -6.31 12.18
N ALA A 130 -8.56 -6.49 12.15
CA ALA A 130 -9.48 -5.61 11.44
C ALA A 130 -10.27 -4.74 12.41
N VAL A 131 -10.48 -3.47 12.07
CA VAL A 131 -11.35 -2.56 12.81
C VAL A 131 -12.25 -1.80 11.85
N ASN A 132 -13.53 -1.64 12.21
CA ASN A 132 -14.42 -0.73 11.51
C ASN A 132 -13.89 0.71 11.66
N PHE A 133 -13.67 1.37 10.54
CA PHE A 133 -13.12 2.72 10.51
C PHE A 133 -14.24 3.73 10.29
N GLU A 134 -14.46 4.59 11.29
CA GLU A 134 -15.36 5.72 11.16
C GLU A 134 -14.58 7.00 11.47
N ASN A 135 -14.50 7.91 10.51
CA ASN A 135 -13.70 9.13 10.63
C ASN A 135 -14.14 10.03 11.80
N LYS A 136 -15.44 10.00 12.15
CA LYS A 136 -15.99 10.70 13.34
C LYS A 136 -15.34 10.25 14.67
N ASN A 137 -14.71 9.08 14.70
CA ASN A 137 -14.03 8.52 15.88
C ASN A 137 -12.53 8.87 15.89
N VAL A 138 -12.04 9.70 14.96
CA VAL A 138 -10.63 10.08 14.85
C VAL A 138 -10.45 11.58 15.12
N ASP A 139 -9.56 11.92 16.05
CA ASP A 139 -9.21 13.30 16.39
C ASP A 139 -7.70 13.56 16.19
N PRO A 140 -7.30 14.52 15.33
CA PRO A 140 -8.16 15.30 14.44
C PRO A 140 -8.74 14.45 13.28
N PRO A 141 -9.90 14.85 12.71
CA PRO A 141 -10.48 14.16 11.55
C PRO A 141 -9.48 14.04 10.40
N THR A 142 -9.51 12.91 9.71
CA THR A 142 -8.58 12.61 8.61
C THR A 142 -9.26 12.72 7.25
N LYS A 143 -8.49 12.58 6.16
CA LYS A 143 -9.05 12.43 4.80
C LYS A 143 -9.05 10.98 4.34
N ILE A 144 -8.87 10.04 5.26
CA ILE A 144 -8.89 8.61 4.95
C ILE A 144 -10.34 8.22 4.70
N ASP A 145 -10.56 7.58 3.56
CA ASP A 145 -11.86 7.10 3.10
C ASP A 145 -11.76 5.58 2.93
N CYS A 146 -12.05 4.84 3.99
CA CYS A 146 -12.11 3.39 4.05
C CYS A 146 -13.16 2.94 5.06
N ASP A 147 -13.71 1.75 4.87
CA ASP A 147 -14.73 1.20 5.77
C ASP A 147 -14.08 0.35 6.87
N ILE A 148 -13.03 -0.40 6.51
CA ILE A 148 -12.31 -1.29 7.42
C ILE A 148 -10.83 -0.97 7.33
N LEU A 149 -10.17 -0.93 8.49
CA LEU A 149 -8.73 -0.78 8.61
C LEU A 149 -8.14 -2.10 9.08
N PHE A 150 -7.40 -2.78 8.20
CA PHE A 150 -6.53 -3.86 8.60
C PHE A 150 -5.25 -3.27 9.19
N TYR A 151 -4.72 -3.90 10.22
CA TYR A 151 -3.39 -3.57 10.72
C TYR A 151 -2.63 -4.80 11.19
N THR A 152 -1.31 -4.70 11.08
CA THR A 152 -0.35 -5.63 11.66
C THR A 152 0.81 -4.86 12.28
N LYS A 153 1.49 -5.47 13.23
CA LYS A 153 2.64 -4.89 13.93
C LYS A 153 3.80 -5.87 13.90
N ASN A 154 4.96 -5.40 13.46
CA ASN A 154 6.23 -6.07 13.69
C ASN A 154 7.16 -5.18 14.54
N GLU A 155 8.39 -5.64 14.78
CA GLU A 155 9.38 -4.93 15.60
C GLU A 155 9.70 -3.52 15.09
N ASN A 156 9.51 -3.25 13.80
CA ASN A 156 9.99 -2.04 13.14
C ASN A 156 8.87 -1.06 12.78
N ALA A 157 7.64 -1.53 12.63
CA ALA A 157 6.52 -0.71 12.17
C ALA A 157 5.16 -1.31 12.54
N ILE A 158 4.18 -0.41 12.66
CA ILE A 158 2.77 -0.72 12.52
C ILE A 158 2.37 -0.35 11.10
N VAL A 159 1.80 -1.31 10.39
CA VAL A 159 1.34 -1.16 9.01
C VAL A 159 -0.18 -1.22 9.02
N HIS A 160 -0.81 -0.30 8.29
CA HIS A 160 -2.25 -0.28 8.13
C HIS A 160 -2.60 -0.33 6.65
N LEU A 161 -3.63 -1.10 6.32
CA LEU A 161 -4.26 -1.17 5.01
C LEU A 161 -5.74 -0.83 5.19
N GLY A 162 -6.16 0.32 4.68
CA GLY A 162 -7.56 0.68 4.66
C GLY A 162 -8.21 0.14 3.39
N ILE A 163 -9.31 -0.58 3.55
CA ILE A 163 -10.09 -1.17 2.45
C ILE A 163 -11.48 -0.55 2.42
N LYS A 164 -12.05 -0.44 1.22
CA LYS A 164 -13.39 0.11 1.02
C LYS A 164 -14.14 -0.73 0.00
N GLU A 165 -15.42 -0.94 0.23
CA GLU A 165 -16.29 -1.57 -0.76
C GLU A 165 -16.41 -0.65 -1.98
N ASP A 166 -16.17 -1.22 -3.15
CA ASP A 166 -16.54 -0.57 -4.40
C ASP A 166 -17.97 -0.98 -4.76
N GLU A 167 -18.91 -0.03 -4.62
CA GLU A 167 -20.35 -0.25 -4.86
C GLU A 167 -20.65 -0.73 -6.29
N THR A 168 -19.80 -0.40 -7.27
CA THR A 168 -20.00 -0.81 -8.66
C THR A 168 -19.50 -2.23 -8.90
N LEU A 169 -18.37 -2.59 -8.27
CA LEU A 169 -17.70 -3.87 -8.46
C LEU A 169 -18.23 -4.97 -7.50
N GLY A 170 -18.81 -4.58 -6.37
CA GLY A 170 -19.36 -5.48 -5.35
C GLY A 170 -18.29 -6.21 -4.52
N TYR A 171 -17.09 -5.66 -4.43
CA TYR A 171 -16.01 -6.17 -3.58
C TYR A 171 -15.16 -5.05 -3.01
N TYR A 172 -14.39 -5.36 -1.98
CA TYR A 172 -13.47 -4.42 -1.35
C TYR A 172 -12.19 -4.26 -2.16
N ILE A 173 -11.72 -3.02 -2.23
CA ILE A 173 -10.43 -2.66 -2.81
C ILE A 173 -9.56 -1.92 -1.78
N PRO A 174 -8.23 -2.02 -1.88
CA PRO A 174 -7.32 -1.30 -1.00
C PRO A 174 -7.30 0.19 -1.38
N LYS A 175 -7.61 1.07 -0.42
CA LYS A 175 -7.66 2.54 -0.61
C LYS A 175 -6.46 3.26 -0.03
N THR A 176 -5.91 2.78 1.08
CA THR A 176 -4.77 3.45 1.71
C THR A 176 -3.81 2.47 2.33
N PHE A 177 -2.52 2.78 2.22
CA PHE A 177 -1.43 2.06 2.86
C PHE A 177 -0.63 3.04 3.71
N LEU A 178 -0.68 2.85 5.03
CA LEU A 178 -0.13 3.80 6.01
C LEU A 178 0.84 3.08 6.95
N LEU A 179 1.89 3.80 7.34
CA LEU A 179 2.97 3.24 8.12
C LEU A 179 3.33 4.15 9.28
N ARG A 180 3.41 3.55 10.46
CA ARG A 180 4.01 4.16 11.64
C ARG A 180 5.27 3.38 11.97
N LYS A 181 6.43 4.03 11.84
CA LYS A 181 7.68 3.43 12.32
C LYS A 181 7.65 3.38 13.85
N LEU A 182 8.08 2.26 14.38
CA LEU A 182 8.36 2.15 15.81
C LEU A 182 9.80 2.60 16.01
N GLU A 183 10.01 3.52 16.94
CA GLU A 183 11.36 3.78 17.43
C GLU A 183 11.82 2.53 18.18
N ARG A 184 13.08 2.10 17.98
CA ARG A 184 13.67 1.11 18.86
C ARG A 184 13.54 1.68 20.27
N MET A 185 12.81 1.00 21.15
CA MET A 185 13.03 1.23 22.57
C MET A 185 14.49 0.89 22.80
N GLU A 186 15.32 1.87 23.15
CA GLU A 186 16.61 1.55 23.72
C GLU A 186 16.35 0.62 24.91
N PRO A 187 17.10 -0.48 25.07
CA PRO A 187 16.98 -1.28 26.27
C PRO A 187 17.22 -0.34 27.45
N MET A 188 16.21 -0.16 28.31
CA MET A 188 16.44 0.45 29.61
C MET A 188 17.51 -0.40 30.28
N PHE A 189 18.70 0.18 30.44
CA PHE A 189 19.83 -0.44 31.10
C PHE A 189 19.35 -1.04 32.43
N THR A 190 19.64 -2.34 32.61
CA THR A 190 19.47 -3.06 33.88
C THR A 190 20.71 -2.87 34.74
#